data_AF-A0A4R8SKR0-F1
#
_entry.id   AF-A0A4R8SKR0-F1
#
_cell.length_a   1.000
_cell.length_b   1.000
_cell.length_c   1.000
_cell.angle_alpha   90.00
_cell.angle_beta   90.00
_cell.angle_gamma   90.00
#
_symmetry.space_group_name_H-M   'P 1'
#
loop_
_entity.id
_entity.type
_entity.pdbx_description
1 polymer ?
#
loop_
_entity_poly.entity_id
_entity_poly.type
_entity_poly.pdbx_seq_one_letter_code
_entity_poly.pdbx_strand_id
1 'polypeptide(L)'
;MPTADFRNLDRMRLSTRRALILVALAATLAVVAGGAIGFYRSRTASPEFPVVDTSALSPGRAAVVRILGQEYATQAGMVKYSDGNDEPWCADFTSWVMRESGKPFSNPNSGNWRIPGVLTLTSYLKDEGRYETRDYSPRPGDMVLYDEPSPKGQHVNIVLINDNGTLTTVGGGEGRGVGLSTYVAANDSGITGYGRYE
;
A
#
# COMPACT_ATOMS: atom_id res chain seq x y z
N MET A 1 49.90 -58.12 -33.55
CA MET A 1 49.34 -57.44 -32.36
C MET A 1 48.63 -56.18 -32.82
N PRO A 2 47.29 -56.06 -32.71
CA PRO A 2 46.60 -54.81 -32.96
C PRO A 2 46.62 -53.95 -31.69
N THR A 3 47.19 -52.76 -31.80
CA THR A 3 47.13 -51.71 -30.77
C THR A 3 45.70 -51.18 -30.68
N ALA A 4 45.00 -51.47 -29.58
CA ALA A 4 43.71 -50.86 -29.30
C ALA A 4 43.89 -49.32 -29.24
N ASP A 5 43.06 -48.59 -30.00
CA ASP A 5 43.10 -47.13 -30.05
C ASP A 5 42.46 -46.53 -28.80
N PHE A 6 43.23 -46.47 -27.72
CA PHE A 6 42.86 -45.87 -26.44
C PHE A 6 42.54 -44.36 -26.54
N ARG A 7 42.92 -43.67 -27.63
CA ARG A 7 42.68 -42.23 -27.78
C ARG A 7 41.21 -41.89 -28.06
N ASN A 8 40.45 -42.81 -28.64
CA ASN A 8 39.07 -42.55 -29.04
C ASN A 8 38.08 -42.72 -27.87
N LEU A 9 38.33 -43.67 -26.96
CA LEU A 9 37.55 -43.89 -25.74
C LEU A 9 37.69 -42.74 -24.73
N ASP A 10 38.89 -42.16 -24.61
CA ASP A 10 39.13 -41.00 -23.72
C ASP A 10 38.47 -39.72 -24.24
N ARG A 11 38.47 -39.47 -25.56
CA ARG A 11 37.77 -38.32 -26.15
C ARG A 11 36.26 -38.39 -25.95
N MET A 12 35.66 -39.58 -26.09
CA MET A 12 34.23 -39.79 -25.90
C MET A 12 33.80 -39.68 -24.42
N ARG A 13 34.63 -40.11 -23.48
CA ARG A 13 34.39 -39.89 -22.04
C ARG A 13 34.52 -38.42 -21.65
N LEU A 14 35.43 -37.67 -22.27
CA LEU A 14 35.62 -36.25 -22.03
C LEU A 14 34.47 -35.40 -22.60
N SER A 15 33.93 -35.75 -23.77
CA SER A 15 32.79 -35.05 -24.37
C SER A 15 31.49 -35.25 -23.55
N THR A 16 31.21 -36.48 -23.10
CA THR A 16 30.05 -36.76 -22.24
C THR A 16 30.16 -36.08 -20.88
N ARG A 17 31.35 -36.04 -20.26
CA ARG A 17 31.57 -35.28 -19.01
C ARG A 17 31.36 -33.78 -19.19
N ARG A 18 31.85 -33.20 -20.29
CA ARG A 18 31.61 -31.79 -20.62
C ARG A 18 30.12 -31.50 -20.85
N ALA A 19 29.41 -32.36 -21.56
CA ALA A 19 27.97 -32.21 -21.78
C ALA A 19 27.19 -32.27 -20.45
N LEU A 20 27.52 -33.22 -19.56
CA LEU A 20 26.89 -33.31 -18.24
C LEU A 20 27.18 -32.09 -17.36
N ILE A 21 28.41 -31.55 -17.38
CA ILE A 21 28.76 -30.32 -16.66
C ILE A 21 27.96 -29.13 -17.20
N LEU A 22 27.84 -28.99 -18.52
CA LEU A 22 27.07 -27.90 -19.13
C LEU A 22 25.58 -27.99 -18.78
N VAL A 23 24.99 -29.19 -18.78
CA VAL A 23 23.60 -29.41 -18.36
C VAL A 23 23.42 -29.07 -16.88
N ALA A 24 24.33 -29.51 -16.01
CA ALA A 24 24.27 -29.19 -14.58
C ALA A 24 24.41 -27.69 -14.31
N LEU A 25 25.31 -27.00 -15.03
CA LEU A 25 25.46 -25.54 -14.95
C LEU A 25 24.20 -24.82 -15.43
N ALA A 26 23.61 -25.24 -16.55
CA ALA A 26 22.37 -24.66 -17.07
C ALA A 26 21.19 -24.85 -16.10
N ALA A 27 21.06 -26.05 -15.53
CA ALA A 27 20.02 -26.34 -14.53
C ALA A 27 20.20 -25.49 -13.26
N THR A 28 21.44 -25.34 -12.79
CA THR A 28 21.75 -24.50 -11.62
C THR A 28 21.44 -23.03 -11.89
N LEU A 29 21.81 -22.52 -13.07
CA LEU A 29 21.53 -21.14 -13.46
C LEU A 29 20.01 -20.88 -13.54
N ALA A 30 19.24 -21.83 -14.06
CA ALA A 30 17.78 -21.74 -14.11
C ALA A 30 17.15 -21.71 -12.71
N VAL A 31 17.63 -22.52 -11.77
CA VAL A 31 17.16 -22.53 -10.38
C VAL A 31 17.51 -21.21 -9.67
N VAL A 32 18.73 -20.71 -9.83
CA VAL A 32 19.15 -19.43 -9.24
C VAL A 32 18.36 -18.26 -9.83
N ALA A 33 18.19 -18.21 -11.15
CA ALA A 33 17.40 -17.18 -11.81
C ALA A 33 15.93 -17.24 -11.40
N GLY A 34 15.32 -18.42 -11.33
CA GLY A 34 13.96 -18.62 -10.85
C GLY A 34 13.78 -18.19 -9.40
N GLY A 35 14.73 -18.53 -8.53
CA GLY A 35 14.76 -18.09 -7.13
C GLY A 35 14.90 -16.58 -6.98
N ALA A 36 15.79 -15.95 -7.74
CA ALA A 36 15.98 -14.51 -7.75
C ALA A 36 14.73 -13.77 -8.26
N ILE A 37 14.09 -14.27 -9.32
CA ILE A 37 12.84 -13.71 -9.85
C ILE A 37 11.69 -13.87 -8.84
N GLY A 38 11.55 -15.04 -8.22
CA GLY A 38 10.54 -15.29 -7.19
C GLY A 38 10.71 -14.39 -5.98
N PHE A 39 11.95 -14.24 -5.50
CA PHE A 39 12.31 -13.35 -4.40
C PHE A 39 12.13 -11.87 -4.72
N TYR A 40 12.44 -11.46 -5.95
CA TYR A 40 12.22 -10.09 -6.41
C TYR A 40 10.71 -9.78 -6.51
N ARG A 41 9.91 -10.72 -7.04
CA ARG A 41 8.45 -10.58 -7.11
C ARG A 41 7.82 -10.52 -5.73
N SER A 42 8.25 -11.36 -4.77
CA SER A 42 7.70 -11.32 -3.41
C SER A 42 8.03 -10.02 -2.66
N ARG A 43 9.17 -9.37 -2.98
CA ARG A 43 9.51 -8.05 -2.43
C ARG A 43 8.85 -6.87 -3.12
N THR A 44 8.31 -7.05 -4.32
CA THR A 44 7.71 -5.97 -5.11
C THR A 44 6.19 -6.08 -5.24
N ALA A 45 5.60 -7.22 -4.91
CA ALA A 45 4.16 -7.40 -4.87
C ALA A 45 3.56 -6.57 -3.72
N SER A 46 2.64 -5.68 -4.06
CA SER A 46 1.81 -5.01 -3.06
C SER A 46 0.87 -6.04 -2.42
N PRO A 47 0.55 -5.91 -1.11
CA PRO A 47 -0.36 -6.84 -0.45
C PRO A 47 -1.73 -6.85 -1.15
N GLU A 48 -2.44 -7.98 -1.10
CA GLU A 48 -3.81 -8.03 -1.62
C GLU A 48 -4.73 -7.12 -0.81
N PHE A 49 -5.70 -6.49 -1.46
CA PHE A 49 -6.73 -5.73 -0.76
C PHE A 49 -7.61 -6.70 0.03
N PRO A 50 -7.72 -6.55 1.37
CA PRO A 50 -8.41 -7.53 2.20
C PRO A 50 -9.91 -7.51 1.94
N VAL A 51 -10.55 -8.66 2.14
CA VAL A 51 -12.01 -8.75 2.19
C VAL A 51 -12.49 -8.09 3.48
N VAL A 52 -13.33 -7.07 3.35
CA VAL A 52 -13.94 -6.36 4.47
C VAL A 52 -15.43 -6.69 4.50
N ASP A 53 -15.92 -7.18 5.64
CA ASP A 53 -17.36 -7.34 5.84
C ASP A 53 -18.02 -5.95 5.95
N THR A 54 -18.80 -5.59 4.94
CA THR A 54 -19.49 -4.31 4.87
C THR A 54 -20.96 -4.40 5.30
N SER A 55 -21.45 -5.60 5.65
CA SER A 55 -22.87 -5.83 5.95
C SER A 55 -23.37 -5.07 7.17
N ALA A 56 -22.50 -4.85 8.15
CA ALA A 56 -22.77 -4.09 9.37
C ALA A 56 -22.39 -2.60 9.27
N LEU A 57 -21.84 -2.15 8.13
CA LEU A 57 -21.43 -0.75 7.94
C LEU A 57 -22.61 0.11 7.48
N SER A 58 -22.54 1.41 7.77
CA SER A 58 -23.44 2.38 7.13
C SER A 58 -23.21 2.39 5.61
N PRO A 59 -24.20 2.79 4.80
CA PRO A 59 -24.04 2.89 3.36
C PRO A 59 -22.84 3.75 2.94
N GLY A 60 -22.55 4.84 3.67
CA GLY A 60 -21.41 5.70 3.41
C GLY A 60 -20.07 5.01 3.68
N ARG A 61 -19.94 4.33 4.82
CA ARG A 61 -18.72 3.56 5.14
C ARG A 61 -18.50 2.40 4.19
N ALA A 62 -19.56 1.68 3.81
CA ALA A 62 -19.48 0.65 2.78
C ALA A 62 -19.04 1.21 1.42
N ALA A 63 -19.50 2.41 1.05
CA ALA A 63 -19.04 3.11 -0.15
C ALA A 63 -17.55 3.48 -0.07
N VAL A 64 -17.06 3.97 1.07
CA VAL A 64 -15.63 4.23 1.29
C VAL A 64 -14.81 2.97 1.07
N VAL A 65 -15.16 1.85 1.72
CA VAL A 65 -14.46 0.56 1.55
C VAL A 65 -14.39 0.15 0.08
N ARG A 66 -15.51 0.23 -0.64
CA ARG A 66 -15.58 -0.09 -2.08
C ARG A 66 -14.67 0.83 -2.91
N ILE A 67 -14.71 2.14 -2.66
CA ILE A 67 -13.90 3.14 -3.38
C ILE A 67 -12.41 2.87 -3.14
N LEU A 68 -12.01 2.63 -1.88
CA LEU A 68 -10.62 2.31 -1.55
C LEU A 68 -10.14 1.05 -2.29
N GLY A 69 -10.96 0.01 -2.37
CA GLY A 69 -10.63 -1.20 -3.14
C GLY A 69 -10.44 -0.92 -4.63
N GLN A 70 -11.30 -0.08 -5.22
CA GLN A 70 -11.21 0.32 -6.62
C GLN A 70 -9.95 1.15 -6.91
N GLU A 71 -9.64 2.12 -6.04
CA GLU A 71 -8.46 2.98 -6.21
C GLU A 71 -7.16 2.23 -5.93
N TYR A 72 -7.18 1.29 -4.98
CA TYR A 72 -6.06 0.40 -4.74
C TYR A 72 -5.81 -0.55 -5.93
N ALA A 73 -6.85 -1.02 -6.62
CA ALA A 73 -6.68 -1.82 -7.83
C ALA A 73 -6.20 -0.97 -9.02
N THR A 74 -6.68 0.27 -9.13
CA THR A 74 -6.37 1.17 -10.25
C THR A 74 -4.98 1.77 -10.14
N GLN A 75 -4.50 2.03 -8.92
CA GLN A 75 -3.21 2.68 -8.66
C GLN A 75 -3.04 4.00 -9.42
N ALA A 76 -4.10 4.82 -9.44
CA ALA A 76 -4.02 6.16 -10.00
C ALA A 76 -3.03 7.03 -9.20
N GLY A 77 -2.34 7.94 -9.89
CA GLY A 77 -1.33 8.81 -9.30
C GLY A 77 -1.87 10.17 -8.86
N MET A 78 -0.96 10.96 -8.30
CA MET A 78 -1.16 12.33 -7.80
C MET A 78 -2.11 13.18 -8.66
N VAL A 79 -1.88 13.24 -9.98
CA VAL A 79 -2.62 14.12 -10.91
C VAL A 79 -4.14 13.96 -10.83
N LYS A 80 -4.64 12.74 -10.56
CA LYS A 80 -6.09 12.49 -10.42
C LYS A 80 -6.68 13.19 -9.21
N TYR A 81 -5.96 13.21 -8.10
CA TYR A 81 -6.48 13.64 -6.80
C TYR A 81 -6.13 15.08 -6.50
N SER A 82 -5.00 15.57 -7.03
CA SER A 82 -4.45 16.88 -6.67
C SER A 82 -4.89 18.04 -7.56
N ASP A 83 -5.91 17.86 -8.41
CA ASP A 83 -6.25 18.78 -9.50
C ASP A 83 -5.04 19.12 -10.41
N GLY A 84 -4.11 18.18 -10.54
CA GLY A 84 -2.89 18.33 -11.34
C GLY A 84 -1.73 19.07 -10.66
N ASN A 85 -1.85 19.44 -9.39
CA ASN A 85 -0.78 20.11 -8.64
C ASN A 85 0.30 19.13 -8.18
N ASP A 86 1.58 19.52 -8.31
CA ASP A 86 2.72 18.72 -7.85
C ASP A 86 2.98 18.92 -6.34
N GLU A 87 2.32 18.11 -5.52
CA GLU A 87 2.35 18.21 -4.05
C GLU A 87 2.14 16.85 -3.36
N PRO A 88 2.46 16.72 -2.05
CA PRO A 88 2.02 15.59 -1.25
C PRO A 88 0.49 15.47 -1.27
N TRP A 89 -0.03 14.35 -1.76
CA TRP A 89 -1.44 14.22 -2.13
C TRP A 89 -2.23 13.27 -1.21
N CYS A 90 -1.75 13.01 0.00
CA CYS A 90 -2.43 12.13 0.97
C CYS A 90 -3.78 12.71 1.44
N ALA A 91 -3.81 14.02 1.75
CA ALA A 91 -5.02 14.72 2.13
C ALA A 91 -5.94 14.98 0.93
N ASP A 92 -5.38 15.08 -0.27
CA ASP A 92 -6.16 15.15 -1.52
C ASP A 92 -6.89 13.87 -1.82
N PHE A 93 -6.16 12.74 -1.77
CA PHE A 93 -6.76 11.42 -1.89
C PHE A 93 -7.89 11.24 -0.87
N THR A 94 -7.63 11.63 0.39
CA THR A 94 -8.63 11.57 1.44
C THR A 94 -9.85 12.44 1.11
N SER A 95 -9.65 13.70 0.74
CA SER A 95 -10.72 14.63 0.35
C SER A 95 -11.55 14.09 -0.82
N TRP A 96 -10.89 13.49 -1.81
CA TRP A 96 -11.53 12.89 -2.97
C TRP A 96 -12.39 11.68 -2.56
N VAL A 97 -11.88 10.76 -1.74
CA VAL A 97 -12.66 9.60 -1.24
C VAL A 97 -13.87 10.07 -0.42
N MET A 98 -13.72 11.11 0.39
CA MET A 98 -14.85 11.66 1.14
C MET A 98 -15.92 12.27 0.23
N ARG A 99 -15.52 12.99 -0.81
CA ARG A 99 -16.44 13.47 -1.84
C ARG A 99 -17.17 12.33 -2.55
N GLU A 100 -16.44 11.33 -3.04
CA GLU A 100 -17.01 10.22 -3.82
C GLU A 100 -17.89 9.29 -2.99
N SER A 101 -17.68 9.23 -1.68
CA SER A 101 -18.56 8.51 -0.75
C SER A 101 -19.77 9.32 -0.28
N GLY A 102 -19.94 10.56 -0.77
CA GLY A 102 -21.10 11.41 -0.48
C GLY A 102 -20.98 12.27 0.78
N LYS A 103 -19.77 12.44 1.33
CA LYS A 103 -19.47 13.29 2.49
C LYS A 103 -18.32 14.26 2.19
N PRO A 104 -18.43 15.11 1.14
CA PRO A 104 -17.37 16.05 0.80
C PRO A 104 -17.03 16.93 2.00
N PHE A 105 -15.74 17.26 2.14
CA PHE A 105 -15.34 18.31 3.07
C PHE A 105 -15.76 19.68 2.56
N SER A 106 -15.59 20.70 3.39
CA SER A 106 -15.70 22.10 3.01
C SER A 106 -14.41 22.81 3.39
N ASN A 107 -13.53 23.06 2.42
CA ASN A 107 -12.25 23.70 2.66
C ASN A 107 -12.49 25.12 3.19
N PRO A 108 -12.02 25.45 4.41
CA PRO A 108 -12.28 26.74 5.04
C PRO A 108 -11.64 27.92 4.30
N ASN A 109 -10.62 27.68 3.49
CA ASN A 109 -9.88 28.73 2.77
C ASN A 109 -10.44 29.02 1.36
N SER A 110 -11.14 28.06 0.75
CA SER A 110 -11.62 28.19 -0.64
C SER A 110 -13.11 27.93 -0.84
N GLY A 111 -13.78 27.34 0.14
CA GLY A 111 -15.18 26.89 0.03
C GLY A 111 -15.39 25.66 -0.86
N ASN A 112 -14.33 25.10 -1.45
CA ASN A 112 -14.39 23.89 -2.27
C ASN A 112 -14.22 22.61 -1.42
N TRP A 113 -14.49 21.43 -1.95
CA TRP A 113 -14.37 20.15 -1.22
C TRP A 113 -12.94 19.69 -0.93
N ARG A 114 -11.96 20.15 -1.72
CA ARG A 114 -10.57 19.68 -1.66
C ARG A 114 -9.82 20.35 -0.52
N ILE A 115 -9.29 19.57 0.43
CA ILE A 115 -8.35 20.03 1.46
C ILE A 115 -6.99 19.33 1.21
N PRO A 116 -5.98 20.03 0.64
CA PRO A 116 -4.74 19.40 0.19
C PRO A 116 -3.69 19.17 1.29
N GLY A 117 -3.87 19.77 2.47
CA GLY A 117 -2.90 19.70 3.57
C GLY A 117 -3.44 18.99 4.80
N VAL A 118 -2.62 18.13 5.42
CA VAL A 118 -2.97 17.38 6.64
C VAL A 118 -3.28 18.33 7.81
N LEU A 119 -2.51 19.41 7.97
CA LEU A 119 -2.75 20.40 9.01
C LEU A 119 -4.11 21.09 8.85
N THR A 120 -4.43 21.53 7.63
CA THR A 120 -5.74 22.15 7.32
C THR A 120 -6.88 21.15 7.51
N LEU A 121 -6.69 19.90 7.10
CA LEU A 121 -7.67 18.84 7.32
C LEU A 121 -7.89 18.58 8.82
N THR A 122 -6.82 18.56 9.61
CA THR A 122 -6.89 18.37 11.06
C THR A 122 -7.66 19.51 11.73
N SER A 123 -7.37 20.78 11.36
CA SER A 123 -8.13 21.92 11.87
C SER A 123 -9.59 21.85 11.47
N TYR A 124 -9.89 21.55 10.21
CA TYR A 124 -11.26 21.36 9.72
C TYR A 124 -12.02 20.29 10.53
N LEU A 125 -11.41 19.13 10.76
CA LEU A 125 -12.03 18.06 11.54
C LEU A 125 -12.32 18.48 12.99
N LYS A 126 -11.45 19.30 13.60
CA LYS A 126 -11.68 19.86 14.94
C LYS A 126 -12.84 20.85 14.94
N ASP A 127 -12.88 21.76 13.97
CA ASP A 127 -13.92 22.77 13.85
C ASP A 127 -15.30 22.14 13.61
N GLU A 128 -15.36 21.05 12.85
CA GLU A 128 -16.57 20.24 12.60
C GLU A 128 -16.93 19.29 13.76
N GLY A 129 -16.16 19.26 14.85
CA GLY A 129 -16.39 18.34 15.98
C GLY A 129 -16.23 16.85 15.62
N ARG A 130 -15.45 16.55 14.57
CA ARG A 130 -15.18 15.21 14.04
C ARG A 130 -13.79 14.68 14.40
N TYR A 131 -12.94 15.50 15.01
CA TYR A 131 -11.65 15.07 15.51
C TYR A 131 -11.80 14.29 16.81
N GLU A 132 -11.11 13.17 16.90
CA GLU A 132 -11.03 12.32 18.07
C GLU A 132 -9.56 12.16 18.52
N THR A 133 -9.37 12.01 19.83
CA THR A 133 -8.03 11.77 20.40
C THR A 133 -7.57 10.33 20.14
N ARG A 134 -6.32 10.03 20.48
CA ARG A 134 -5.71 8.71 20.28
C ARG A 134 -6.42 7.55 21.00
N ASP A 135 -7.22 7.85 22.02
CA ASP A 135 -7.95 6.84 22.80
C ASP A 135 -9.21 6.34 22.07
N TYR A 136 -9.62 7.02 21.00
CA TYR A 136 -10.73 6.60 20.17
C TYR A 136 -10.41 5.33 19.40
N SER A 137 -11.39 4.43 19.31
CA SER A 137 -11.31 3.23 18.48
C SER A 137 -11.90 3.53 17.10
N PRO A 138 -11.06 3.75 16.07
CA PRO A 138 -11.55 4.17 14.76
C PRO A 138 -12.29 3.05 14.03
N ARG A 139 -13.22 3.43 13.16
CA ARG A 139 -14.05 2.54 12.35
C ARG A 139 -13.68 2.65 10.88
N PRO A 140 -14.04 1.64 10.04
CA PRO A 140 -13.82 1.71 8.59
C PRO A 140 -14.37 3.00 7.98
N GLY A 141 -13.52 3.77 7.30
CA GLY A 141 -13.81 5.08 6.72
C GLY A 141 -13.32 6.27 7.54
N ASP A 142 -13.01 6.08 8.83
CA ASP A 142 -12.38 7.15 9.63
C ASP A 142 -10.95 7.43 9.14
N MET A 143 -10.43 8.61 9.44
CA MET A 143 -9.08 9.02 9.08
C MET A 143 -8.13 8.80 10.25
N VAL A 144 -6.91 8.36 9.96
CA VAL A 144 -5.78 8.39 10.91
C VAL A 144 -4.88 9.56 10.53
N LEU A 145 -4.62 10.45 11.48
CA LEU A 145 -3.78 11.62 11.30
C LEU A 145 -2.42 11.36 11.95
N TYR A 146 -1.35 11.61 11.21
CA TYR A 146 0.02 11.38 11.66
C TYR A 146 0.83 12.67 11.64
N ASP A 147 1.83 12.72 12.52
CA ASP A 147 2.94 13.66 12.48
C ASP A 147 4.21 12.95 12.98
N GLU A 148 5.33 13.66 13.02
CA GLU A 148 6.54 13.15 13.69
C GLU A 148 6.23 12.78 15.16
N PRO A 149 6.73 11.64 15.68
CA PRO A 149 7.78 10.77 15.13
C PRO A 149 7.27 9.56 14.32
N SER A 150 6.06 9.59 13.76
CA SER A 150 5.56 8.49 12.93
C SER A 150 6.55 8.23 11.77
N PRO A 151 6.82 6.97 11.39
CA PRO A 151 7.61 6.68 10.19
C PRO A 151 6.97 7.24 8.91
N LYS A 152 5.67 7.61 8.94
CA LYS A 152 4.97 8.27 7.84
C LYS A 152 5.20 9.80 7.80
N GLY A 153 5.78 10.39 8.86
CA GLY A 153 5.84 11.83 9.05
C GLY A 153 4.44 12.45 9.11
N GLN A 154 4.32 13.70 8.66
CA GLN A 154 3.00 14.33 8.49
C GLN A 154 2.22 13.64 7.36
N HIS A 155 1.14 12.97 7.71
CA HIS A 155 0.38 12.16 6.76
C HIS A 155 -1.08 11.96 7.19
N VAL A 156 -1.90 11.44 6.29
CA VAL A 156 -3.25 10.95 6.60
C VAL A 156 -3.55 9.68 5.82
N ASN A 157 -4.17 8.71 6.48
CA ASN A 157 -4.73 7.53 5.85
C ASN A 157 -6.20 7.35 6.23
N ILE A 158 -6.91 6.50 5.50
CA ILE A 158 -8.27 6.09 5.81
C ILE A 158 -8.24 4.66 6.37
N VAL A 159 -8.92 4.44 7.50
CA VAL A 159 -9.07 3.13 8.15
C VAL A 159 -9.94 2.23 7.29
N LEU A 160 -9.43 1.04 6.99
CA LEU A 160 -10.15 -0.01 6.30
C LEU A 160 -10.66 -1.07 7.29
N ILE A 161 -9.81 -1.45 8.25
CA ILE A 161 -10.11 -2.43 9.31
C ILE A 161 -9.49 -1.92 10.62
N ASN A 162 -10.19 -2.13 11.72
CA ASN A 162 -9.64 -2.03 13.07
C ASN A 162 -9.92 -3.33 13.81
N ASP A 163 -8.88 -4.16 13.96
CA ASP A 163 -8.90 -5.38 14.76
C ASP A 163 -8.20 -5.11 16.10
N ASN A 164 -8.98 -4.66 17.09
CA ASN A 164 -8.53 -4.42 18.46
C ASN A 164 -7.26 -3.55 18.55
N GLY A 165 -7.20 -2.46 17.77
CA GLY A 165 -6.05 -1.54 17.74
C GLY A 165 -4.98 -1.91 16.72
N THR A 166 -5.10 -3.06 16.04
CA THR A 166 -4.37 -3.33 14.80
C THR A 166 -5.14 -2.73 13.64
N LEU A 167 -4.61 -1.67 13.05
CA LEU A 167 -5.25 -0.97 11.95
C LEU A 167 -4.73 -1.47 10.62
N THR A 168 -5.64 -1.71 9.69
CA THR A 168 -5.34 -1.71 8.26
C THR A 168 -5.83 -0.40 7.67
N THR A 169 -4.93 0.36 7.07
CA THR A 169 -5.22 1.68 6.49
C THR A 169 -4.85 1.72 5.01
N VAL A 170 -5.53 2.61 4.28
CA VAL A 170 -5.27 2.91 2.88
C VAL A 170 -5.00 4.40 2.72
N GLY A 171 -3.94 4.74 1.99
CA GLY A 171 -3.47 6.12 1.83
C GLY A 171 -3.05 6.43 0.42
N GLY A 172 -3.18 7.71 0.04
CA GLY A 172 -2.54 8.26 -1.15
C GLY A 172 -1.13 8.76 -0.83
N GLY A 173 -0.22 8.71 -1.80
CA GLY A 173 1.13 9.25 -1.64
C GLY A 173 2.06 8.38 -0.81
N GLU A 174 1.76 7.09 -0.68
CA GLU A 174 2.55 6.09 0.06
C GLU A 174 3.77 5.61 -0.76
N GLY A 175 4.53 6.56 -1.33
CA GLY A 175 5.70 6.33 -2.17
C GLY A 175 5.40 6.11 -3.66
N ARG A 176 4.59 5.11 -4.03
CA ARG A 176 4.35 4.74 -5.45
C ARG A 176 2.91 4.89 -5.95
N GLY A 177 1.97 5.27 -5.10
CA GLY A 177 0.55 5.30 -5.46
C GLY A 177 -0.36 5.22 -4.23
N VAL A 178 -1.43 4.44 -4.37
CA VAL A 178 -2.36 4.16 -3.28
C VAL A 178 -1.82 2.95 -2.49
N GLY A 179 -1.40 3.18 -1.25
CA GLY A 179 -0.77 2.17 -0.41
C GLY A 179 -1.71 1.56 0.62
N LEU A 180 -1.40 0.34 1.04
CA LEU A 180 -2.05 -0.36 2.14
C LEU A 180 -1.00 -0.63 3.23
N SER A 181 -1.35 -0.34 4.49
CA SER A 181 -0.49 -0.57 5.64
C SER A 181 -1.27 -1.28 6.74
N THR A 182 -0.67 -2.28 7.39
CA THR A 182 -1.22 -2.93 8.59
C THR A 182 -0.24 -2.84 9.74
N TYR A 183 -0.67 -2.29 10.88
CA TYR A 183 0.20 -2.06 12.03
C TYR A 183 -0.60 -1.88 13.33
N VAL A 184 0.06 -2.06 14.47
CA VAL A 184 -0.53 -1.81 15.80
C VAL A 184 -0.47 -0.32 16.10
N ALA A 185 -1.61 0.36 16.21
CA ALA A 185 -1.68 1.82 16.38
C ALA A 185 -0.96 2.31 17.65
N ALA A 186 -1.01 1.52 18.73
CA ALA A 186 -0.31 1.84 19.98
C ALA A 186 1.22 1.93 19.82
N ASN A 187 1.79 1.28 18.80
CA ASN A 187 3.23 1.30 18.54
C ASN A 187 3.67 2.51 17.70
N ASP A 188 2.73 3.26 17.12
CA ASP A 188 3.03 4.49 16.39
C ASP A 188 2.76 5.71 17.29
N SER A 189 3.79 6.21 17.94
CA SER A 189 3.70 7.40 18.79
C SER A 189 3.48 8.69 18.01
N GLY A 190 3.56 8.69 16.67
CA GLY A 190 3.25 9.85 15.83
C GLY A 190 1.81 9.97 15.37
N ILE A 191 0.91 9.05 15.71
CA ILE A 191 -0.54 9.25 15.49
C ILE A 191 -1.01 10.42 16.35
N THR A 192 -1.46 11.51 15.74
CA THR A 192 -1.94 12.68 16.49
C THR A 192 -3.39 12.53 16.93
N GLY A 193 -4.19 11.82 16.14
CA GLY A 193 -5.58 11.50 16.44
C GLY A 193 -6.30 10.89 15.24
N TYR A 194 -7.62 10.94 15.28
CA TYR A 194 -8.48 10.39 14.23
C TYR A 194 -9.52 11.40 13.77
N GLY A 195 -9.99 11.27 12.53
CA GLY A 195 -11.13 12.01 12.00
C GLY A 195 -12.30 11.07 11.78
N ARG A 196 -13.45 11.33 12.40
CA ARG A 196 -14.67 10.54 12.15
C ARG A 196 -15.21 10.80 10.75
N TYR A 197 -15.56 9.74 10.03
CA TYR A 197 -16.28 9.84 8.75
C TYR A 197 -17.71 10.37 8.93
N GLU A 198 -18.41 9.82 9.93
CA GLU A 198 -19.80 10.09 10.31
C GLU A 198 -19.94 10.06 11.84
#